data_AF-A0A258Z2Y6-F1
#
_entry.id   AF-A0A258Z2Y6-F1
#
_cell.length_a   1.000
_cell.length_b   1.000
_cell.length_c   1.000
_cell.angle_alpha   90.00
_cell.angle_beta   90.00
_cell.angle_gamma   90.00
#
_symmetry.space_group_name_H-M   'P 1'
#
loop_
_entity.id
_entity.type
_entity.pdbx_description
1 polymer ?
#
loop_
_entity_poly.entity_id
_entity_poly.type
_entity_poly.pdbx_seq_one_letter_code
_entity_poly.pdbx_strand_id
1 'polypeptide(L)'
;TVRFIEYMENVHAEVDIKGMQSAELLEIIGSRYAYSDEGFDGHSPSHYYKLEDGYEFGIIEPHKDDFCAKCNRIRLTAEGNLIPCLYFDEAMSIRDAVRRGDIKEAALVLKEVIRTKPEKNRWSDPDGELSKRAFYETGG
;
A
#
# COMPACT_ATOMS: atom_id res chain seq x y z
N THR A 1 3.75 -11.01 15.63
CA THR A 1 4.02 -9.57 15.51
C THR A 1 2.73 -8.85 15.22
N VAL A 2 2.34 -7.88 16.06
CA VAL A 2 1.22 -6.97 15.78
C VAL A 2 1.68 -5.91 14.79
N ARG A 3 0.79 -5.49 13.87
CA ARG A 3 1.05 -4.39 12.95
C ARG A 3 -0.06 -3.36 13.05
N PHE A 4 0.35 -2.10 13.12
CA PHE A 4 -0.53 -0.95 13.03
C PHE A 4 -0.50 -0.43 11.59
N ILE A 5 -1.65 -0.04 11.07
CA ILE A 5 -1.78 0.47 9.70
C ILE A 5 -2.43 1.84 9.84
N GLU A 6 -1.80 2.89 9.30
CA GLU A 6 -2.44 4.19 9.26
C GLU A 6 -3.70 4.10 8.40
N TYR A 7 -4.74 4.83 8.81
CA TYR A 7 -5.99 4.86 8.08
C TYR A 7 -5.79 5.50 6.71
N MET A 8 -6.17 4.82 5.63
CA MET A 8 -6.03 5.33 4.26
C MET A 8 -7.33 5.97 3.80
N GLU A 9 -7.36 7.29 3.66
CA GLU A 9 -8.53 8.00 3.18
C GLU A 9 -8.74 7.79 1.66
N ASN A 10 -10.00 7.63 1.25
CA ASN A 10 -10.48 7.61 -0.13
C ASN A 10 -11.91 8.17 -0.18
N VAL A 11 -12.52 8.27 -1.35
CA VAL A 11 -13.89 8.82 -1.46
C VAL A 11 -14.98 7.99 -0.76
N HIS A 12 -14.68 6.74 -0.41
CA HIS A 12 -15.55 5.82 0.33
C HIS A 12 -15.20 5.74 1.83
N ALA A 13 -14.20 6.49 2.28
CA ALA A 13 -13.80 6.53 3.68
C ALA A 13 -14.88 7.25 4.52
N GLU A 14 -15.05 6.79 5.76
CA GLU A 14 -15.94 7.44 6.72
C GLU A 14 -15.34 8.79 7.12
N VAL A 15 -16.09 9.87 6.85
CA VAL A 15 -15.60 11.25 6.98
C VAL A 15 -15.23 11.61 8.43
N ASP A 16 -15.85 10.94 9.40
CA ASP A 16 -15.66 11.21 10.83
C ASP A 16 -14.52 10.37 11.46
N ILE A 17 -13.90 9.46 10.70
CA ILE A 17 -12.76 8.68 11.20
C ILE A 17 -11.49 9.49 11.02
N LYS A 18 -10.93 9.95 12.14
CA LYS A 18 -9.58 10.50 12.16
C LYS A 18 -8.56 9.38 12.33
N GLY A 19 -7.71 9.17 11.32
CA GLY A 19 -6.55 8.29 11.39
C GLY A 19 -5.53 8.76 12.43
N MET A 20 -4.65 7.85 12.85
CA MET A 20 -3.48 8.15 13.68
C MET A 20 -2.24 7.95 12.83
N GLN A 21 -1.36 8.95 12.82
CA GLN A 21 -0.08 8.89 12.10
C GLN A 21 0.95 8.13 12.95
N SER A 22 1.96 7.55 12.29
CA SER A 22 3.01 6.77 12.95
C SER A 22 3.72 7.52 14.07
N ALA A 23 3.94 8.83 13.91
CA ALA A 23 4.57 9.67 14.93
C ALA A 23 3.75 9.71 16.23
N GLU A 24 2.42 9.87 16.12
CA GLU A 24 1.51 9.88 17.27
C GLU A 24 1.49 8.50 17.95
N LEU A 25 1.46 7.42 17.16
CA LEU A 25 1.49 6.06 17.67
C LEU A 25 2.80 5.75 18.42
N LEU A 26 3.94 6.16 17.86
CA LEU A 26 5.26 5.99 18.45
C LEU A 26 5.40 6.78 19.76
N GLU A 27 4.82 7.99 19.85
CA GLU A 27 4.78 8.76 21.09
C GLU A 27 4.00 8.01 22.19
N ILE A 28 2.83 7.45 21.85
CA ILE A 28 2.01 6.66 22.79
C ILE A 28 2.78 5.42 23.26
N ILE A 29 3.38 4.67 22.33
CA ILE A 29 4.17 3.48 22.68
C ILE A 29 5.38 3.86 23.53
N GLY A 30 6.10 4.92 23.15
CA GLY A 30 7.27 5.45 23.83
C GLY A 30 6.99 5.98 25.24
N SER A 31 5.74 6.37 25.54
CA SER A 31 5.33 6.75 26.89
C SER A 31 5.36 5.58 27.90
N ARG A 32 5.35 4.33 27.41
CA ARG A 32 5.26 3.11 28.23
C ARG A 32 6.38 2.11 27.99
N TYR A 33 6.93 2.04 26.78
CA TYR A 33 7.91 1.04 26.38
C TYR A 33 9.09 1.71 25.67
N ALA A 34 10.31 1.31 26.03
CA ALA A 34 11.49 1.61 25.23
C ALA A 34 11.55 0.67 24.02
N TYR A 35 12.00 1.18 22.88
CA TYR A 35 12.08 0.44 21.63
C TYR A 35 13.27 0.87 20.77
N SER A 36 13.77 -0.04 19.92
CA SER A 36 14.69 0.25 18.82
C SER A 36 13.96 0.29 17.48
N ASP A 37 14.46 1.12 16.56
CA ASP A 37 14.05 1.15 15.16
C ASP A 37 14.86 0.12 14.37
N GLU A 38 14.20 -0.90 13.82
CA GLU A 38 14.82 -1.97 13.03
C GLU A 38 14.67 -1.73 11.52
N GLY A 39 13.97 -0.67 11.09
CA GLY A 39 13.78 -0.33 9.69
C GLY A 39 12.84 -1.27 8.92
N PHE A 40 13.11 -1.46 7.63
CA PHE A 40 12.33 -2.31 6.74
C PHE A 40 13.08 -3.61 6.41
N ASP A 41 12.36 -4.73 6.35
CA ASP A 41 12.90 -6.03 5.91
C ASP A 41 13.05 -6.16 4.38
N GLY A 42 12.50 -5.21 3.61
CA GLY A 42 12.53 -5.17 2.14
C GLY A 42 11.47 -6.05 1.43
N HIS A 43 10.74 -6.88 2.16
CA HIS A 43 9.71 -7.77 1.62
C HIS A 43 8.30 -7.38 2.05
N SER A 44 8.19 -6.64 3.14
CA SER A 44 6.96 -6.16 3.75
C SER A 44 6.84 -4.64 3.63
N PRO A 45 5.63 -4.08 3.54
CA PRO A 45 5.42 -2.64 3.69
C PRO A 45 5.62 -2.12 5.11
N SER A 46 5.85 -3.02 6.08
CA SER A 46 5.95 -2.67 7.50
C SER A 46 7.35 -2.15 7.82
N HIS A 47 7.41 -1.01 8.50
CA HIS A 47 8.57 -0.55 9.27
C HIS A 47 8.50 -1.23 10.64
N TYR A 48 9.57 -1.89 11.06
CA TYR A 48 9.61 -2.68 12.29
C TYR A 48 10.35 -1.98 13.42
N TYR A 49 9.87 -2.26 14.63
CA TYR A 49 10.42 -1.78 15.88
C TYR A 49 10.47 -2.94 16.88
N LYS A 50 11.45 -2.90 17.79
CA LYS A 50 11.67 -3.96 18.76
C LYS A 50 11.71 -3.43 20.19
N LEU A 51 10.94 -4.05 21.07
CA LEU A 51 10.91 -3.74 22.50
C LEU A 51 12.09 -4.40 23.25
N GLU A 52 12.40 -3.92 24.45
CA GLU A 52 13.49 -4.47 25.29
C GLU A 52 13.30 -5.95 25.66
N ASP A 53 12.05 -6.41 25.78
CA ASP A 53 11.72 -7.82 26.04
C ASP A 53 11.84 -8.73 24.80
N GLY A 54 12.22 -8.14 23.65
CA GLY A 54 12.40 -8.81 22.38
C GLY A 54 11.14 -8.89 21.52
N TYR A 55 10.00 -8.38 21.98
CA TYR A 55 8.78 -8.33 21.18
C TYR A 55 8.94 -7.34 20.02
N GLU A 56 8.53 -7.77 18.82
CA GLU A 56 8.55 -6.94 17.61
C GLU A 56 7.14 -6.49 17.26
N PHE A 57 7.00 -5.22 16.87
CA PHE A 57 5.79 -4.67 16.27
C PHE A 57 6.13 -3.94 14.98
N GLY A 58 5.12 -3.73 14.14
CA GLY A 58 5.27 -3.04 12.87
C GLY A 58 4.30 -1.88 12.70
N ILE A 59 4.70 -0.88 11.92
CA ILE A 59 3.85 0.22 11.47
C ILE A 59 3.87 0.24 9.94
N ILE A 60 2.71 0.35 9.32
CA ILE A 60 2.54 0.50 7.87
C ILE A 60 2.05 1.92 7.60
N GLU A 61 2.88 2.68 6.88
CA GLU A 61 2.73 4.12 6.63
C GLU A 61 2.39 4.39 5.14
N PRO A 62 1.15 4.15 4.69
CA PRO A 62 0.75 4.25 3.30
C PRO A 62 0.91 5.66 2.71
N HIS A 63 0.91 6.71 3.54
CA HIS A 63 1.05 8.10 3.11
C HIS A 63 2.49 8.50 2.77
N LYS A 64 3.50 7.78 3.28
CA LYS A 64 4.91 8.13 3.10
C LYS A 64 5.47 7.62 1.78
N ASP A 65 6.31 8.44 1.15
CA ASP A 65 6.96 8.10 -0.13
C ASP A 65 7.91 6.88 -0.02
N ASP A 66 8.51 6.65 1.15
CA ASP A 66 9.42 5.52 1.40
C ASP A 66 8.76 4.14 1.17
N PHE A 67 7.46 4.04 1.44
CA PHE A 67 6.67 2.84 1.14
C PHE A 67 6.58 2.61 -0.37
N CYS A 68 6.31 3.66 -1.14
CA CYS A 68 6.16 3.59 -2.59
C CYS A 68 7.48 3.28 -3.28
N ALA A 69 8.58 3.91 -2.83
CA ALA A 69 9.93 3.70 -3.37
C ALA A 69 10.37 2.23 -3.33
N LYS A 70 9.90 1.46 -2.35
CA LYS A 70 10.20 0.02 -2.19
C LYS A 70 9.08 -0.90 -2.68
N CYS A 71 7.99 -0.35 -3.23
CA CYS A 71 6.80 -1.13 -3.57
C CYS A 71 7.02 -1.98 -4.83
N ASN A 72 7.04 -3.30 -4.66
CA ASN A 72 7.13 -4.29 -5.74
C ASN A 72 5.78 -4.98 -6.06
N ARG A 73 4.67 -4.47 -5.50
CA ARG A 73 3.33 -5.07 -5.67
C ARG A 73 2.61 -4.58 -6.91
N ILE A 74 1.90 -5.50 -7.55
CA ILE A 74 0.80 -5.29 -8.50
C ILE A 74 -0.36 -6.19 -8.05
N ARG A 75 -1.60 -5.83 -8.37
CA ARG A 75 -2.79 -6.60 -7.97
C ARG A 75 -3.52 -7.12 -9.19
N LEU A 76 -4.20 -8.25 -9.05
CA LEU A 76 -5.11 -8.81 -10.04
C LEU A 76 -6.49 -8.88 -9.42
N THR A 77 -7.49 -8.22 -10.02
CA THR A 77 -8.88 -8.30 -9.54
C THR A 77 -9.54 -9.62 -9.97
N ALA A 78 -10.66 -9.96 -9.35
CA ALA A 78 -11.45 -11.14 -9.71
C ALA A 78 -11.99 -11.08 -11.16
N GLU A 79 -12.21 -9.87 -11.69
CA GLU A 79 -12.64 -9.62 -13.06
C GLU A 79 -11.48 -9.72 -14.07
N GLY A 80 -10.24 -9.92 -13.60
CA GLY A 80 -9.06 -10.10 -14.43
C GLY A 80 -8.41 -8.79 -14.86
N ASN A 81 -8.47 -7.75 -14.03
CA ASN A 81 -7.76 -6.49 -14.26
C ASN A 81 -6.48 -6.43 -13.42
N LEU A 82 -5.38 -6.06 -14.07
CA LEU A 82 -4.13 -5.72 -13.39
C LEU A 82 -4.17 -4.27 -12.91
N ILE A 83 -3.85 -4.05 -11.65
CA ILE A 83 -3.79 -2.74 -10.99
C ILE A 83 -2.34 -2.48 -10.54
N PRO A 84 -1.69 -1.41 -11.05
CA PRO A 84 -0.30 -1.11 -10.72
C PRO A 84 -0.12 -0.46 -9.34
N CYS A 85 -1.11 0.27 -8.83
CA CYS A 85 -1.03 0.97 -7.55
C CYS A 85 -2.39 0.95 -6.84
N LEU A 86 -2.39 0.87 -5.50
CA LEU A 86 -3.63 0.87 -4.71
C LEU A 86 -4.35 2.21 -4.80
N TYR A 87 -3.62 3.32 -4.81
CA TYR A 87 -4.18 4.67 -4.78
C TYR A 87 -4.85 5.08 -6.10
N PHE A 88 -4.33 4.61 -7.22
CA PHE A 88 -4.70 5.08 -8.55
C PHE A 88 -5.82 4.25 -9.17
N ASP A 89 -6.69 4.87 -9.96
CA ASP A 89 -7.86 4.24 -10.58
C ASP A 89 -7.50 3.44 -11.84
N GLU A 90 -6.30 3.66 -12.39
CA GLU A 90 -5.76 2.99 -13.56
C GLU A 90 -5.73 1.47 -13.36
N ALA A 91 -6.27 0.75 -14.34
CA ALA A 91 -6.25 -0.70 -14.40
C ALA A 91 -6.28 -1.15 -15.85
N MET A 92 -5.75 -2.36 -16.14
CA MET A 92 -5.74 -2.91 -17.49
C MET A 92 -6.15 -4.38 -17.47
N SER A 93 -7.09 -4.75 -18.34
CA SER A 93 -7.58 -6.14 -18.42
C SER A 93 -6.52 -7.05 -19.01
N ILE A 94 -6.17 -8.11 -18.28
CA ILE A 94 -5.35 -9.24 -18.79
C ILE A 94 -6.22 -10.47 -19.11
N ARG A 95 -7.50 -10.42 -18.73
CA ARG A 95 -8.43 -11.56 -18.76
C ARG A 95 -8.49 -12.27 -20.09
N ASP A 96 -8.66 -11.52 -21.18
CA ASP A 96 -8.98 -12.11 -22.47
C ASP A 96 -7.75 -12.78 -23.10
N ALA A 97 -6.56 -12.21 -22.90
CA ALA A 97 -5.28 -12.83 -23.29
C ALA A 97 -5.07 -14.16 -22.56
N VAL A 98 -5.28 -14.18 -21.24
CA VAL A 98 -5.18 -15.41 -20.43
C VAL A 98 -6.20 -16.46 -20.85
N ARG A 99 -7.47 -16.07 -21.08
CA ARG A 99 -8.54 -16.99 -21.49
C ARG A 99 -8.29 -17.65 -22.85
N ARG A 100 -7.67 -16.92 -23.79
CA ARG A 100 -7.27 -17.48 -25.10
C ARG A 100 -6.00 -18.32 -25.03
N GLY A 101 -5.31 -18.35 -23.89
CA GLY A 101 -3.99 -18.96 -23.76
C GLY A 101 -2.87 -18.20 -24.47
N ASP A 102 -3.10 -16.92 -24.82
CA ASP A 102 -2.09 -16.08 -25.45
C ASP A 102 -1.13 -15.50 -24.41
N ILE A 103 -0.08 -16.26 -24.11
CA ILE A 103 0.95 -15.88 -23.14
C ILE A 103 1.75 -14.65 -23.61
N LYS A 104 1.91 -14.45 -24.92
CA LYS A 104 2.68 -13.32 -25.45
C LYS A 104 1.92 -12.01 -25.20
N GLU A 105 0.63 -11.99 -25.50
CA GLU A 105 -0.23 -10.85 -25.23
C GLU A 105 -0.35 -10.58 -23.72
N ALA A 106 -0.55 -11.62 -22.91
CA ALA A 106 -0.60 -11.48 -21.45
C ALA A 106 0.70 -10.87 -20.87
N ALA A 107 1.86 -11.28 -21.39
CA ALA A 107 3.14 -10.72 -20.98
C ALA A 107 3.32 -9.25 -21.41
N LEU A 108 2.81 -8.86 -22.58
CA LEU A 108 2.82 -7.46 -23.03
C LEU A 108 1.94 -6.58 -22.15
N VAL A 109 0.73 -7.06 -21.80
CA VAL A 109 -0.16 -6.37 -20.87
C VAL A 109 0.53 -6.18 -19.51
N LEU A 110 1.12 -7.24 -18.95
CA LEU A 110 1.85 -7.15 -17.68
C LEU A 110 3.02 -6.15 -17.76
N LYS A 111 3.81 -6.19 -18.83
CA LYS A 111 4.93 -5.27 -19.03
C LYS A 111 4.47 -3.81 -19.08
N GLU A 112 3.35 -3.55 -19.74
CA GLU A 112 2.79 -2.21 -19.82
C GLU A 112 2.26 -1.73 -18.47
N VAL A 113 1.58 -2.57 -17.68
CA VAL A 113 1.17 -2.22 -16.30
C VAL A 113 2.37 -1.86 -15.42
N ILE A 114 3.46 -2.62 -15.51
CA ILE A 114 4.68 -2.34 -14.74
C ILE A 114 5.29 -1.01 -15.21
N ARG A 115 5.32 -0.76 -16.52
CA ARG A 115 5.88 0.48 -17.10
C ARG A 115 5.10 1.72 -16.68
N THR A 116 3.77 1.62 -16.55
CA THR A 116 2.89 2.74 -16.17
C THR A 116 2.68 2.84 -14.67
N LYS A 117 3.32 1.98 -13.87
CA LYS A 117 3.22 2.04 -12.42
C LYS A 117 3.74 3.39 -11.91
N PRO A 118 2.90 4.17 -11.19
CA PRO A 118 3.32 5.47 -10.68
C PRO A 118 4.41 5.30 -9.62
N GLU A 119 5.35 6.25 -9.59
CA GLU A 119 6.48 6.24 -8.66
C GLU A 119 6.03 6.38 -7.19
N LYS A 120 4.96 7.16 -6.95
CA LYS A 120 4.38 7.39 -5.62
C LYS A 120 2.88 7.62 -5.67
N ASN A 121 2.24 7.52 -4.51
CA ASN A 121 0.84 7.91 -4.28
C ASN A 121 0.70 9.45 -4.30
N ARG A 122 -0.54 9.96 -4.18
CA ARG A 122 -0.83 11.41 -4.11
C ARG A 122 -1.55 11.83 -2.83
N TRP A 123 -1.48 11.03 -1.75
CA TRP A 123 -2.08 11.44 -0.47
C TRP A 123 -1.47 12.74 0.08
N SER A 124 -0.19 12.98 -0.21
CA SER A 124 0.54 14.18 0.24
C SER A 124 0.51 15.34 -0.78
N ASP A 125 -0.17 15.21 -1.92
CA ASP A 125 -0.24 16.27 -2.92
C ASP A 125 -1.30 17.32 -2.51
N PRO A 126 -0.95 18.62 -2.42
CA PRO A 126 -1.90 19.68 -2.04
C PRO A 126 -3.10 19.80 -3.00
N ASP A 127 -2.88 19.48 -4.27
CA ASP A 127 -3.89 19.48 -5.33
C ASP A 127 -4.37 18.05 -5.68
N GLY A 128 -4.01 17.06 -4.85
CA GLY A 128 -4.31 15.65 -5.08
C GLY A 128 -5.80 15.35 -4.88
N GLU A 129 -6.47 14.82 -5.91
CA GLU A 129 -7.81 14.25 -5.73
C GLU A 129 -7.72 12.97 -4.88
N LEU A 130 -8.62 12.83 -3.91
CA LEU A 130 -8.78 11.57 -3.18
C LEU A 130 -9.05 10.42 -4.16
N SER A 131 -8.44 9.26 -3.88
CA SER A 131 -8.66 8.06 -4.67
C SER A 131 -10.15 7.71 -4.77
N LYS A 132 -10.63 7.45 -5.99
CA LYS A 132 -12.03 7.02 -6.20
C LYS A 132 -12.18 5.51 -6.04
N ARG A 133 -11.07 4.78 -5.99
CA ARG A 133 -11.03 3.34 -5.78
C ARG A 133 -11.48 2.97 -4.38
N ALA A 134 -12.41 2.02 -4.30
CA ALA A 134 -12.74 1.32 -3.08
C ALA A 134 -11.63 0.32 -2.74
N PHE A 135 -10.78 0.64 -1.76
CA PHE A 135 -9.63 -0.23 -1.43
C PHE A 135 -10.05 -1.63 -0.97
N TYR A 136 -11.19 -1.75 -0.29
CA TYR A 136 -11.75 -3.03 0.14
C TYR A 136 -12.06 -3.99 -1.02
N GLU A 137 -12.31 -3.48 -2.23
CA GLU A 137 -12.55 -4.31 -3.42
C GLU A 137 -11.25 -4.84 -4.05
N THR A 138 -10.11 -4.26 -3.66
CA THR A 138 -8.79 -4.58 -4.24
C THR A 138 -7.81 -5.15 -3.22
N GLY A 139 -8.33 -5.59 -2.06
CA GLY A 139 -7.54 -6.17 -0.98
C GLY A 139 -6.64 -5.16 -0.28
N GLY A 140 -7.10 -3.91 -0.18
CA GLY A 140 -6.53 -2.89 0.70
C GLY A 140 -7.25 -2.81 2.04
#